data_AF-A0A661D5J0-F1
#
_entry.id   AF-A0A661D5J0-F1
#
_cell.length_a   1.000
_cell.length_b   1.000
_cell.length_c   1.000
_cell.angle_alpha   90.00
_cell.angle_beta   90.00
_cell.angle_gamma   90.00
#
_symmetry.space_group_name_H-M   'P 1'
#
loop_
_entity.id
_entity.type
_entity.pdbx_description
1 polymer ?
#
loop_
_entity_poly.entity_id
_entity_poly.type
_entity_poly.pdbx_seq_one_letter_code
_entity_poly.pdbx_strand_id
1 'polypeptide(L)'
;MHRSGTSLVAQLFFKAGADMGDPSTFYPAKKWNTDGTFEQTDILAINQPIINGPFGRFSYFWLPSTKTILKRATRKVEQIRQVDKKYEEKVVKNPHFCLTLPAWLQSGANIEKLLFCLREPAQVAKSIQKRNKTTLKRAYSLWTIHNQRLLEQAKDIPTWFIYYNNLLDKSKTMNELMPAFRFFDMKISEEKMQSLIAKVIKSELNHSPNIQADYPHSVAKLWHDLLERHACQVENAQAS
;
A
#
# COMPACT_ATOMS: atom_id res chain seq x y z
N MET A 1 3.94 -2.20 -0.85
CA MET A 1 4.64 -3.43 -0.40
C MET A 1 3.65 -4.38 0.26
N HIS A 2 3.81 -5.70 0.11
CA HIS A 2 3.06 -6.66 0.93
C HIS A 2 3.40 -6.47 2.42
N ARG A 3 2.45 -6.77 3.31
CA ARG A 3 2.62 -6.78 4.79
C ARG A 3 2.67 -5.41 5.48
N SER A 4 2.54 -4.30 4.74
CA SER A 4 2.40 -2.96 5.31
C SER A 4 1.00 -2.63 5.86
N GLY A 5 0.09 -3.60 5.91
CA GLY A 5 -1.28 -3.35 6.41
C GLY A 5 -2.28 -2.82 5.37
N THR A 6 -1.88 -2.74 4.09
CA THR A 6 -2.72 -2.23 2.98
C THR A 6 -4.07 -2.92 2.83
N SER A 7 -4.21 -4.18 3.27
CA SER A 7 -5.49 -4.89 3.20
C SER A 7 -6.50 -4.40 4.25
N LEU A 8 -6.04 -4.04 5.45
CA LEU A 8 -6.90 -3.43 6.47
C LEU A 8 -7.41 -2.06 5.99
N VAL A 9 -6.50 -1.25 5.44
CA VAL A 9 -6.86 0.07 4.88
C VAL A 9 -7.83 -0.09 3.71
N ALA A 10 -7.56 -1.00 2.77
CA ALA A 10 -8.48 -1.25 1.66
C ALA A 10 -9.86 -1.72 2.14
N GLN A 11 -9.92 -2.58 3.16
CA GLN A 11 -11.19 -3.01 3.76
C GLN A 11 -11.96 -1.83 4.37
N LEU A 12 -11.28 -0.93 5.10
CA LEU A 12 -11.89 0.27 5.68
C LEU A 12 -12.46 1.17 4.59
N PHE A 13 -11.71 1.42 3.52
CA PHE A 13 -12.18 2.22 2.37
C PHE A 13 -13.38 1.58 1.68
N PHE A 14 -13.29 0.29 1.37
CA PHE A 14 -14.39 -0.46 0.77
C PHE A 14 -15.66 -0.40 1.62
N LYS A 15 -15.55 -0.67 2.94
CA LYS A 15 -16.69 -0.67 3.86
C LYS A 15 -17.23 0.74 4.15
N ALA A 16 -16.41 1.78 3.99
CA ALA A 16 -16.85 3.17 4.04
C ALA A 16 -17.67 3.58 2.80
N GLY A 17 -17.49 2.88 1.68
CA GLY A 17 -18.24 3.09 0.44
C GLY A 17 -17.37 3.49 -0.76
N ALA A 18 -16.05 3.32 -0.70
CA ALA A 18 -15.19 3.56 -1.86
C ALA A 18 -15.54 2.58 -2.99
N ASP A 19 -15.74 3.10 -4.20
CA ASP A 19 -15.85 2.24 -5.38
C ASP A 19 -14.47 1.65 -5.69
N MET A 20 -14.35 0.33 -5.55
CA MET A 20 -13.14 -0.43 -5.87
C MET A 20 -13.33 -1.35 -7.08
N GLY A 21 -14.43 -1.17 -7.82
CA GLY A 21 -14.93 -2.07 -8.85
C GLY A 21 -15.73 -3.25 -8.28
N ASP A 22 -16.09 -4.19 -9.15
CA ASP A 22 -16.91 -5.35 -8.79
C ASP A 22 -16.19 -6.26 -7.77
N PRO A 23 -16.73 -6.41 -6.54
CA PRO A 23 -16.14 -7.25 -5.50
C PRO A 23 -16.03 -8.73 -5.88
N SER A 24 -16.87 -9.22 -6.80
CA SER A 24 -16.80 -10.60 -7.30
C SER A 24 -15.50 -10.89 -8.06
N THR A 25 -14.86 -9.84 -8.58
CA THR A 25 -13.60 -9.91 -9.34
C THR A 25 -12.36 -9.74 -8.48
N PHE A 26 -12.51 -9.51 -7.17
CA PHE A 26 -11.38 -9.34 -6.27
C PHE A 26 -10.63 -10.66 -6.07
N TYR A 27 -9.32 -10.54 -5.91
CA TYR A 27 -8.48 -11.70 -5.68
C TYR A 27 -8.89 -12.39 -4.37
N PRO A 28 -9.15 -13.70 -4.40
CA PRO A 28 -9.84 -14.39 -3.33
C PRO A 28 -9.09 -14.31 -2.00
N ALA A 29 -9.86 -14.30 -0.92
CA ALA A 29 -9.34 -14.41 0.43
C ALA A 29 -8.47 -15.68 0.57
N LYS A 30 -7.41 -15.61 1.38
CA LYS A 30 -6.53 -16.74 1.67
C LYS A 30 -6.66 -17.13 3.13
N LYS A 31 -6.21 -18.34 3.50
CA LYS A 31 -6.21 -18.82 4.89
C LYS A 31 -5.60 -17.83 5.89
N TRP A 32 -4.59 -17.05 5.48
CA TRP A 32 -3.91 -16.04 6.31
C TRP A 32 -4.45 -14.61 6.15
N ASN A 33 -5.51 -14.42 5.36
CA ASN A 33 -6.24 -13.15 5.19
C ASN A 33 -7.69 -13.46 4.81
N THR A 34 -8.47 -13.87 5.80
CA THR A 34 -9.88 -14.29 5.67
C THR A 34 -10.78 -13.15 5.21
N ASP A 35 -10.42 -11.92 5.57
CA ASP A 35 -11.24 -10.73 5.35
C ASP A 35 -11.12 -10.17 3.92
N GLY A 36 -10.27 -10.80 3.09
CA GLY A 36 -10.11 -10.46 1.67
C GLY A 36 -8.87 -9.59 1.39
N THR A 37 -8.33 -9.72 0.18
CA THR A 37 -7.14 -8.94 -0.22
C THR A 37 -7.48 -7.56 -0.77
N PHE A 38 -8.71 -7.38 -1.26
CA PHE A 38 -9.21 -6.19 -1.97
C PHE A 38 -8.31 -5.82 -3.16
N GLU A 39 -7.70 -6.81 -3.81
CA GLU A 39 -6.87 -6.61 -5.00
C GLU A 39 -7.66 -6.94 -6.26
N GLN A 40 -7.71 -6.00 -7.21
CA GLN A 40 -8.32 -6.22 -8.52
C GLN A 40 -7.49 -7.23 -9.34
N THR A 41 -8.14 -8.27 -9.85
CA THR A 41 -7.46 -9.41 -10.49
C THR A 41 -6.84 -9.09 -11.85
N ASP A 42 -7.43 -8.18 -12.61
CA ASP A 42 -6.91 -7.67 -13.88
C ASP A 42 -5.65 -6.80 -13.70
N ILE A 43 -5.64 -5.92 -12.70
CA ILE A 43 -4.44 -5.17 -12.29
C ILE A 43 -3.32 -6.13 -11.89
N LEU A 44 -3.66 -7.19 -11.13
CA LEU A 44 -2.71 -8.25 -10.80
C LEU A 44 -2.18 -8.99 -12.03
N ALA A 45 -3.06 -9.28 -13.00
CA ALA A 45 -2.71 -9.97 -14.25
C ALA A 45 -1.76 -9.14 -15.13
N ILE A 46 -1.75 -7.81 -14.98
CA ILE A 46 -0.78 -6.90 -15.61
C ILE A 46 0.51 -6.82 -14.79
N ASN A 47 0.40 -6.54 -13.49
CA ASN A 47 1.56 -6.26 -12.63
C ASN A 47 2.46 -7.50 -12.46
N GLN A 48 1.89 -8.69 -12.27
CA GLN A 48 2.66 -9.91 -11.99
C GLN A 48 3.63 -10.26 -13.13
N PRO A 49 3.22 -10.35 -14.41
CA PRO A 49 4.15 -10.62 -15.50
C PRO A 49 5.24 -9.56 -15.67
N ILE A 50 4.93 -8.28 -15.45
CA ILE A 50 5.92 -7.18 -15.55
C ILE A 50 7.01 -7.35 -14.48
N ILE A 51 6.62 -7.66 -13.24
CA ILE A 51 7.53 -7.87 -12.12
C ILE A 51 8.34 -9.16 -12.31
N ASN A 52 7.65 -10.26 -12.60
CA ASN A 52 8.25 -11.59 -12.60
C ASN A 52 9.13 -11.84 -13.83
N GLY A 53 8.69 -11.36 -15.01
CA GLY A 53 9.35 -11.65 -16.28
C GLY A 53 9.59 -13.16 -16.45
N PRO A 54 10.72 -13.57 -17.06
CA PRO A 54 11.02 -14.98 -17.31
C PRO A 54 11.34 -15.77 -16.04
N PHE A 55 11.69 -15.10 -14.94
CA PHE A 55 12.11 -15.75 -13.70
C PHE A 55 10.94 -16.14 -12.79
N GLY A 56 9.70 -15.83 -13.18
CA GLY A 56 8.52 -16.21 -12.42
C GLY A 56 8.60 -15.72 -10.96
N ARG A 57 8.27 -16.60 -10.01
CA ARG A 57 8.30 -16.30 -8.57
C ARG A 57 9.72 -16.04 -8.04
N PHE A 58 10.77 -16.46 -8.75
CA PHE A 58 12.15 -16.22 -8.34
C PHE A 58 12.60 -14.76 -8.54
N SER A 59 11.81 -13.94 -9.24
CA SER A 59 12.02 -12.49 -9.35
C SER A 59 12.12 -11.78 -8.00
N TYR A 60 11.47 -12.31 -6.95
CA TYR A 60 11.58 -11.76 -5.59
C TYR A 60 12.97 -11.96 -4.97
N PHE A 61 13.81 -12.84 -5.54
CA PHE A 61 15.23 -12.93 -5.21
C PHE A 61 16.05 -11.79 -5.83
N TRP A 62 15.57 -11.23 -6.94
CA TRP A 62 16.27 -10.21 -7.75
C TRP A 62 15.24 -9.25 -8.34
N LEU A 63 14.75 -8.32 -7.51
CA LEU A 63 13.69 -7.40 -7.96
C LEU A 63 14.15 -6.66 -9.22
N PRO A 64 13.32 -6.63 -10.29
CA PRO A 64 13.69 -5.96 -11.53
C PRO A 64 13.94 -4.47 -11.27
N SER A 65 14.91 -3.87 -11.98
CA SER A 65 15.09 -2.40 -11.97
C SER A 65 13.86 -1.69 -12.57
N THR A 66 13.69 -0.41 -12.26
CA THR A 66 12.64 0.42 -12.90
C THR A 66 12.74 0.39 -14.43
N LYS A 67 13.97 0.48 -14.99
CA LYS A 67 14.22 0.30 -16.43
C LYS A 67 13.70 -1.04 -16.97
N THR A 68 13.88 -2.12 -16.20
CA THR A 68 13.38 -3.45 -16.58
C THR A 68 11.86 -3.52 -16.53
N ILE A 69 11.24 -2.94 -15.50
CA ILE A 69 9.78 -2.82 -15.39
C ILE A 69 9.22 -2.09 -16.63
N LEU A 70 9.75 -0.90 -16.94
CA LEU A 70 9.31 -0.09 -18.08
C LEU A 70 9.50 -0.83 -19.41
N LYS A 71 10.66 -1.46 -19.63
CA LYS A 71 10.93 -2.26 -20.83
C LYS A 71 9.92 -3.40 -21.01
N ARG A 72 9.51 -4.06 -19.94
CA ARG A 72 8.51 -5.15 -19.99
C ARG A 72 7.10 -4.63 -20.18
N ALA A 73 6.80 -3.44 -19.65
CA ALA A 73 5.50 -2.80 -19.75
C ALA A 73 5.14 -2.34 -21.18
N THR A 74 6.13 -2.14 -22.07
CA THR A 74 5.88 -1.75 -23.48
C THR A 74 4.92 -2.70 -24.19
N ARG A 75 4.95 -3.99 -23.86
CA ARG A 75 4.06 -5.02 -24.43
C ARG A 75 2.67 -5.05 -23.77
N LYS A 76 2.44 -4.20 -22.79
CA LYS A 76 1.24 -4.16 -21.92
C LYS A 76 0.55 -2.80 -21.95
N VAL A 77 1.05 -1.82 -22.70
CA VAL A 77 0.52 -0.44 -22.74
C VAL A 77 -0.98 -0.42 -23.02
N GLU A 78 -1.44 -1.14 -24.04
CA GLU A 78 -2.86 -1.16 -24.40
C GLU A 78 -3.73 -1.82 -23.31
N GLN A 79 -3.25 -2.90 -22.70
CA GLN A 79 -3.93 -3.55 -21.58
C GLN A 79 -3.99 -2.63 -20.35
N ILE A 80 -2.91 -1.88 -20.10
CA ILE A 80 -2.86 -0.89 -19.03
C ILE A 80 -3.90 0.21 -19.28
N ARG A 81 -3.97 0.78 -20.48
CA ARG A 81 -4.96 1.82 -20.83
C ARG A 81 -6.40 1.35 -20.69
N GLN A 82 -6.69 0.12 -21.13
CA GLN A 82 -8.02 -0.46 -21.00
C GLN A 82 -8.43 -0.66 -19.53
N VAL A 83 -7.50 -1.17 -18.71
CA VAL A 83 -7.75 -1.36 -17.28
C VAL A 83 -7.81 -0.01 -16.54
N ASP A 84 -6.97 0.96 -16.90
CA ASP A 84 -7.02 2.31 -16.36
C ASP A 84 -8.39 2.95 -16.59
N LYS A 85 -8.89 2.95 -17.84
CA LYS A 85 -10.24 3.43 -18.16
C LYS A 85 -11.33 2.70 -17.38
N LYS A 86 -11.21 1.39 -17.17
CA LYS A 86 -12.17 0.61 -16.36
C LYS A 86 -12.20 1.12 -14.90
N TYR A 87 -11.08 1.56 -14.37
CA TYR A 87 -10.92 2.03 -12.99
C TYR A 87 -10.87 3.56 -12.85
N GLU A 88 -11.30 4.30 -13.89
CA GLU A 88 -11.55 5.73 -13.79
C GLU A 88 -12.49 6.02 -12.62
N GLU A 89 -12.12 7.02 -11.81
CA GLU A 89 -12.79 7.45 -10.56
C GLU A 89 -12.91 6.36 -9.47
N LYS A 90 -12.11 5.27 -9.55
CA LYS A 90 -12.14 4.17 -8.57
C LYS A 90 -10.87 4.07 -7.74
N VAL A 91 -11.03 3.50 -6.55
CA VAL A 91 -9.91 3.16 -5.66
C VAL A 91 -9.37 1.78 -6.01
N VAL A 92 -8.14 1.76 -6.51
CA VAL A 92 -7.42 0.51 -6.81
C VAL A 92 -6.42 0.19 -5.71
N LYS A 93 -6.34 -1.08 -5.31
CA LYS A 93 -5.31 -1.53 -4.37
C LYS A 93 -4.48 -2.62 -5.03
N ASN A 94 -3.18 -2.35 -5.15
CA ASN A 94 -2.20 -3.38 -5.41
C ASN A 94 -0.89 -3.10 -4.67
N PRO A 95 -0.41 -4.02 -3.79
CA PRO A 95 0.81 -3.79 -3.02
C PRO A 95 2.07 -3.71 -3.88
N HIS A 96 2.01 -4.07 -5.18
CA HIS A 96 3.12 -3.98 -6.11
C HIS A 96 3.19 -2.67 -6.90
N PHE A 97 2.25 -1.73 -6.74
CA PHE A 97 2.34 -0.44 -7.42
C PHE A 97 3.64 0.31 -7.11
N CYS A 98 4.20 0.15 -5.92
CA CYS A 98 5.56 0.61 -5.59
C CYS A 98 6.67 0.15 -6.56
N LEU A 99 6.45 -0.91 -7.35
CA LEU A 99 7.35 -1.35 -8.40
C LEU A 99 6.83 -1.00 -9.80
N THR A 100 5.52 -1.03 -10.01
CA THR A 100 4.91 -0.97 -11.35
C THR A 100 4.27 0.37 -11.70
N LEU A 101 4.02 1.28 -10.76
CA LEU A 101 3.43 2.59 -11.02
C LEU A 101 4.11 3.37 -12.17
N PRO A 102 5.45 3.36 -12.37
CA PRO A 102 6.07 4.00 -13.53
C PRO A 102 5.54 3.49 -14.86
N ALA A 103 5.24 2.18 -14.94
CA ALA A 103 4.69 1.58 -16.14
C ALA A 103 3.25 2.03 -16.41
N TRP A 104 2.46 2.25 -15.35
CA TRP A 104 1.11 2.78 -15.46
C TRP A 104 1.14 4.23 -15.96
N LEU A 105 1.92 5.09 -15.29
CA LEU A 105 2.07 6.50 -15.67
C LEU A 105 2.60 6.65 -17.10
N GLN A 106 3.64 5.90 -17.49
CA GLN A 106 4.18 5.97 -18.86
C GLN A 106 3.21 5.45 -19.92
N SER A 107 2.25 4.60 -19.54
CA SER A 107 1.20 4.12 -20.46
C SER A 107 0.05 5.12 -20.62
N GLY A 108 0.04 6.21 -19.84
CA GLY A 108 -0.99 7.25 -19.84
C GLY A 108 -2.04 7.12 -18.74
N ALA A 109 -1.79 6.28 -17.73
CA ALA A 109 -2.71 6.16 -16.60
C ALA A 109 -2.78 7.47 -15.81
N ASN A 110 -3.99 7.96 -15.55
CA ASN A 110 -4.22 9.17 -14.77
C ASN A 110 -4.46 8.82 -13.30
N ILE A 111 -3.42 8.94 -12.47
CA ILE A 111 -3.50 8.64 -11.04
C ILE A 111 -3.60 9.94 -10.26
N GLU A 112 -4.79 10.26 -9.77
CA GLU A 112 -5.05 11.54 -9.10
C GLU A 112 -4.49 11.60 -7.69
N LYS A 113 -4.55 10.49 -6.94
CA LYS A 113 -4.24 10.44 -5.51
C LYS A 113 -3.59 9.12 -5.13
N LEU A 114 -2.61 9.16 -4.22
CA LEU A 114 -1.95 7.98 -3.67
C LEU A 114 -2.15 7.87 -2.16
N LEU A 115 -2.40 6.64 -1.68
CA LEU A 115 -2.46 6.31 -0.27
C LEU A 115 -1.31 5.38 0.13
N PHE A 116 -0.42 5.88 0.98
CA PHE A 116 0.73 5.15 1.48
C PHE A 116 0.41 4.53 2.84
N CYS A 117 0.53 3.20 2.94
CA CYS A 117 0.45 2.54 4.24
C CYS A 117 1.86 2.40 4.82
N LEU A 118 2.17 3.22 5.82
CA LEU A 118 3.39 3.16 6.60
C LEU A 118 3.27 2.11 7.69
N ARG A 119 4.32 1.30 7.83
CA ARG A 119 4.43 0.35 8.93
C ARG A 119 5.89 0.22 9.29
N GLU A 120 6.11 0.10 10.60
CA GLU A 120 7.45 0.03 11.19
C GLU A 120 8.31 -1.04 10.45
N PRO A 121 9.55 -0.68 10.06
CA PRO A 121 10.43 -1.53 9.25
C PRO A 121 10.68 -2.93 9.82
N ALA A 122 10.94 -3.06 11.12
CA ALA A 122 11.22 -4.33 11.78
C ALA A 122 9.99 -5.25 11.85
N GLN A 123 8.78 -4.74 12.04
CA GLN A 123 7.54 -5.49 11.97
C GLN A 123 7.36 -6.06 10.55
N VAL A 124 7.58 -5.23 9.53
CA VAL A 124 7.49 -5.66 8.14
C VAL A 124 8.58 -6.70 7.84
N ALA A 125 9.82 -6.46 8.25
CA ALA A 125 10.95 -7.34 8.01
C ALA A 125 10.77 -8.71 8.69
N LYS A 126 10.39 -8.75 9.98
CA LYS A 126 10.05 -9.98 10.71
C LYS A 126 8.91 -10.73 10.02
N SER A 127 7.88 -10.00 9.56
CA SER A 127 6.76 -10.62 8.87
C SER A 127 7.17 -11.24 7.52
N ILE A 128 8.10 -10.62 6.78
CA ILE A 128 8.61 -11.15 5.51
C ILE A 128 9.52 -12.34 5.78
N GLN A 129 10.42 -12.25 6.76
CA GLN A 129 11.29 -13.35 7.17
C GLN A 129 10.48 -14.62 7.47
N LYS A 130 9.43 -14.50 8.31
CA LYS A 130 8.56 -15.62 8.67
C LYS A 130 7.85 -16.23 7.46
N ARG A 131 7.32 -15.39 6.56
CA ARG A 131 6.54 -15.85 5.39
C ARG A 131 7.43 -16.45 4.29
N ASN A 132 8.52 -15.78 3.95
CA ASN A 132 9.33 -16.08 2.79
C ASN A 132 10.56 -16.94 3.12
N LYS A 133 10.74 -17.29 4.41
CA LYS A 133 11.92 -18.03 4.91
C LYS A 133 13.23 -17.37 4.45
N THR A 134 13.36 -16.08 4.74
CA THR A 134 14.49 -15.24 4.28
C THR A 134 15.20 -14.54 5.45
N THR A 135 16.34 -13.90 5.20
CA THR A 135 17.09 -13.19 6.24
C THR A 135 16.50 -11.81 6.54
N LEU A 136 16.69 -11.28 7.75
CA LEU A 136 16.29 -9.92 8.10
C LEU A 136 16.96 -8.87 7.20
N LYS A 137 18.26 -9.03 6.90
CA LYS A 137 19.00 -8.17 5.97
C LYS A 137 18.28 -8.06 4.62
N ARG A 138 17.85 -9.20 4.07
CA ARG A 138 17.11 -9.25 2.81
C ARG A 138 15.71 -8.65 2.95
N ALA A 139 15.02 -8.89 4.05
CA ALA A 139 13.71 -8.32 4.31
C ALA A 139 13.75 -6.78 4.43
N TYR A 140 14.75 -6.21 5.11
CA TYR A 140 14.98 -4.76 5.17
C TYR A 140 15.35 -4.17 3.80
N SER A 141 16.16 -4.88 3.01
CA SER A 141 16.45 -4.46 1.63
C SER A 141 15.18 -4.39 0.79
N LEU A 142 14.31 -5.40 0.88
CA LEU A 142 12.99 -5.37 0.22
C LEU A 142 12.16 -4.18 0.71
N TRP A 143 12.07 -3.97 2.03
CA TRP A 143 11.33 -2.83 2.58
C TRP A 143 11.85 -1.49 2.03
N THR A 144 13.17 -1.32 2.00
CA THR A 144 13.83 -0.11 1.51
C THR A 144 13.51 0.14 0.04
N ILE A 145 13.71 -0.88 -0.82
CA ILE A 145 13.48 -0.78 -2.27
C ILE A 145 12.02 -0.40 -2.57
N HIS A 146 11.05 -1.01 -1.88
CA HIS A 146 9.64 -0.75 -2.17
C HIS A 146 9.23 0.67 -1.73
N ASN A 147 9.69 1.15 -0.57
CA ASN A 147 9.35 2.49 -0.10
C ASN A 147 10.06 3.58 -0.92
N GLN A 148 11.36 3.41 -1.23
CA GLN A 148 12.10 4.37 -2.05
C GLN A 148 11.48 4.54 -3.43
N ARG A 149 11.19 3.44 -4.13
CA ARG A 149 10.58 3.52 -5.46
C ARG A 149 9.21 4.15 -5.43
N LEU A 150 8.40 3.85 -4.42
CA LEU A 150 7.07 4.46 -4.30
C LEU A 150 7.20 5.98 -4.05
N LEU A 151 8.12 6.42 -3.21
CA LEU A 151 8.40 7.85 -3.01
C LEU A 151 8.92 8.54 -4.29
N GLU A 152 9.82 7.89 -5.03
CA GLU A 152 10.34 8.41 -6.30
C GLU A 152 9.21 8.65 -7.31
N GLN A 153 8.20 7.80 -7.30
CA GLN A 153 7.07 7.82 -8.24
C GLN A 153 5.96 8.78 -7.84
N ALA A 154 5.85 9.10 -6.55
CA ALA A 154 4.77 9.91 -6.01
C ALA A 154 5.06 11.42 -6.02
N LYS A 155 6.22 11.86 -6.53
CA LYS A 155 6.66 13.26 -6.47
C LYS A 155 5.63 14.25 -7.01
N ASP A 156 4.97 13.90 -8.09
CA ASP A 156 4.03 14.76 -8.81
C ASP A 156 2.56 14.32 -8.63
N ILE A 157 2.30 13.42 -7.66
CA ILE A 157 0.96 12.91 -7.39
C ILE A 157 0.58 13.25 -5.94
N PRO A 158 -0.54 13.95 -5.71
CA PRO A 158 -1.08 14.15 -4.37
C PRO A 158 -1.05 12.86 -3.56
N THR A 159 -0.45 12.91 -2.38
CA THR A 159 -0.20 11.71 -1.57
C THR A 159 -0.65 11.93 -0.13
N TRP A 160 -1.31 10.91 0.42
CA TRP A 160 -1.64 10.80 1.83
C TRP A 160 -0.99 9.55 2.43
N PHE A 161 -0.55 9.65 3.68
CA PHE A 161 0.10 8.60 4.45
C PHE A 161 -0.84 8.13 5.57
N ILE A 162 -0.93 6.82 5.76
CA ILE A 162 -1.56 6.21 6.93
C ILE A 162 -0.50 5.43 7.69
N TYR A 163 -0.33 5.73 8.97
CA TYR A 163 0.48 4.94 9.88
C TYR A 163 -0.32 3.78 10.47
N TYR A 164 0.05 2.56 10.06
CA TYR A 164 -0.64 1.33 10.44
C TYR A 164 -0.81 1.15 11.95
N ASN A 165 0.19 1.52 12.76
CA ASN A 165 0.09 1.34 14.21
C ASN A 165 -0.92 2.30 14.85
N ASN A 166 -1.12 3.49 14.28
CA ASN A 166 -2.16 4.41 14.73
C ASN A 166 -3.56 3.85 14.48
N LEU A 167 -3.74 3.01 13.45
CA LEU A 167 -5.02 2.32 13.22
C LEU A 167 -5.36 1.35 14.35
N LEU A 168 -4.35 0.77 15.00
CA LEU A 168 -4.55 -0.22 16.07
C LEU A 168 -4.63 0.41 17.47
N ASP A 169 -4.40 1.71 17.59
CA ASP A 169 -4.48 2.48 18.82
C ASP A 169 -5.80 3.26 18.84
N LYS A 170 -6.75 2.83 19.68
CA LYS A 170 -8.10 3.42 19.78
C LYS A 170 -8.09 4.95 19.95
N SER A 171 -7.07 5.51 20.60
CA SER A 171 -6.95 6.95 20.81
C SER A 171 -6.52 7.72 19.56
N LYS A 172 -5.92 7.03 18.57
CA LYS A 172 -5.36 7.62 17.35
C LYS A 172 -6.11 7.23 16.09
N THR A 173 -6.80 6.08 16.08
CA THR A 173 -7.46 5.53 14.88
C THR A 173 -8.35 6.54 14.16
N MET A 174 -9.16 7.30 14.89
CA MET A 174 -10.08 8.28 14.30
C MET A 174 -9.32 9.40 13.59
N ASN A 175 -8.31 9.96 14.26
CA ASN A 175 -7.48 11.05 13.74
C ASN A 175 -6.60 10.60 12.56
N GLU A 176 -6.26 9.31 12.51
CA GLU A 176 -5.53 8.71 11.40
C GLU A 176 -6.42 8.54 10.15
N LEU A 177 -7.69 8.14 10.34
CA LEU A 177 -8.59 7.78 9.25
C LEU A 177 -9.37 8.96 8.67
N MET A 178 -9.95 9.82 9.51
CA MET A 178 -10.86 10.87 9.04
C MET A 178 -10.22 11.82 8.02
N PRO A 179 -8.99 12.32 8.21
CA PRO A 179 -8.32 13.14 7.20
C PRO A 179 -8.03 12.35 5.91
N ALA A 180 -7.68 11.06 6.00
CA ALA A 180 -7.45 10.22 4.83
C ALA A 180 -8.72 10.08 3.98
N PHE A 181 -9.89 9.86 4.61
CA PHE A 181 -11.16 9.81 3.89
C PHE A 181 -11.48 11.15 3.21
N ARG A 182 -11.29 12.28 3.90
CA ARG A 182 -11.45 13.61 3.29
C ARG A 182 -10.52 13.84 2.12
N PHE A 183 -9.26 13.41 2.24
CA PHE A 183 -8.29 13.50 1.15
C PHE A 183 -8.76 12.76 -0.10
N PHE A 184 -9.48 11.64 0.04
CA PHE A 184 -10.11 10.89 -1.07
C PHE A 184 -11.55 11.34 -1.38
N ASP A 185 -11.96 12.54 -0.97
CA ASP A 185 -13.29 13.13 -1.18
C ASP A 185 -14.46 12.30 -0.60
N MET A 186 -14.15 11.40 0.32
CA MET A 186 -15.13 10.54 0.97
C MET A 186 -15.68 11.23 2.23
N LYS A 187 -16.97 11.57 2.20
CA LYS A 187 -17.69 12.10 3.37
C LYS A 187 -18.23 10.96 4.21
N ILE A 188 -17.71 10.82 5.43
CA ILE A 188 -18.14 9.82 6.41
C ILE A 188 -18.41 10.51 7.75
N SER A 189 -19.56 10.22 8.36
CA SER A 189 -19.86 10.74 9.70
C SER A 189 -19.00 10.04 10.76
N GLU A 190 -18.72 10.74 11.86
CA GLU A 190 -17.98 10.16 12.98
C GLU A 190 -18.65 8.90 13.53
N GLU A 191 -19.99 8.90 13.63
CA GLU A 191 -20.76 7.73 14.08
C GLU A 191 -20.57 6.51 13.15
N LYS A 192 -20.66 6.72 11.83
CA LYS A 192 -20.41 5.66 10.85
C LYS A 192 -18.96 5.18 10.92
N MET A 193 -18.01 6.09 11.14
CA MET A 193 -16.60 5.75 11.31
C MET A 193 -16.36 4.92 12.57
N GLN A 194 -16.93 5.31 13.70
CA GLN A 194 -16.84 4.54 14.95
C GLN A 194 -17.41 3.13 14.79
N SER A 195 -18.58 3.00 14.13
CA SER A 195 -19.18 1.69 13.82
C SER A 195 -18.27 0.84 12.94
N LEU A 196 -17.62 1.43 11.94
CA LEU A 196 -16.69 0.72 11.06
C LEU A 196 -15.42 0.28 11.79
N ILE A 197 -14.81 1.18 12.58
CA ILE A 197 -13.64 0.88 13.40
C ILE A 197 -13.94 -0.33 14.29
N ALA A 198 -15.07 -0.32 15.01
CA ALA A 198 -15.46 -1.40 15.91
C ALA A 198 -15.64 -2.76 15.20
N LYS A 199 -16.11 -2.76 13.94
CA LYS A 199 -16.35 -3.98 13.15
C LYS A 199 -15.10 -4.52 12.47
N VAL A 200 -14.20 -3.63 12.03
CA VAL A 200 -13.08 -3.99 11.14
C VAL A 200 -11.77 -4.09 11.90
N ILE A 201 -11.51 -3.19 12.85
CA ILE A 201 -10.22 -3.07 13.52
C ILE A 201 -10.20 -3.97 14.76
N LYS A 202 -9.46 -5.08 14.64
CA LYS A 202 -9.18 -6.00 15.74
C LYS A 202 -7.92 -5.52 16.48
N SER A 203 -8.08 -4.68 17.50
CA SER A 203 -6.95 -4.09 18.26
C SER A 203 -6.03 -5.15 18.89
N GLU A 204 -6.55 -6.35 19.14
CA GLU A 204 -5.83 -7.53 19.62
C GLU A 204 -4.70 -7.99 18.70
N LEU A 205 -4.72 -7.59 17.42
CA LEU A 205 -3.67 -7.88 16.44
C LEU A 205 -2.44 -6.96 16.58
N ASN A 206 -2.45 -6.02 17.54
CA ASN A 206 -1.31 -5.17 17.87
C ASN A 206 -0.28 -5.95 18.71
N HIS A 207 0.33 -6.99 18.12
CA HIS A 207 1.24 -7.87 18.84
C HIS A 207 2.60 -7.27 19.19
N SER A 208 2.92 -6.03 18.77
CA SER A 208 4.22 -5.40 19.00
C SER A 208 4.20 -3.87 18.85
N PRO A 209 3.54 -3.12 19.75
CA PRO A 209 3.43 -1.66 19.66
C PRO A 209 4.79 -0.95 19.79
N ASN A 210 5.71 -1.51 20.59
CA ASN A 210 7.04 -0.98 20.84
C ASN A 210 8.11 -1.98 20.41
N ILE A 211 8.48 -1.96 19.12
CA ILE A 211 9.73 -2.60 18.72
C ILE A 211 10.81 -1.52 18.77
N GLN A 212 11.62 -1.49 19.83
CA GLN A 212 12.98 -0.98 19.71
C GLN A 212 13.73 -1.98 18.84
N ALA A 213 13.81 -1.70 17.54
CA ALA A 213 14.57 -2.51 16.61
C ALA A 213 15.78 -1.71 16.17
N ASP A 214 16.94 -2.34 16.31
CA ASP A 214 18.13 -1.95 15.59
C ASP A 214 18.01 -2.47 14.15
N TYR A 215 17.77 -1.55 13.20
CA TYR A 215 17.85 -1.80 11.77
C TYR A 215 18.92 -0.90 11.15
N PRO A 216 19.49 -1.28 9.98
CA PRO A 216 20.59 -0.54 9.38
C PRO A 216 20.30 0.97 9.28
N HIS A 217 21.32 1.81 9.45
CA HIS A 217 21.19 3.27 9.43
C HIS A 217 20.44 3.80 8.19
N SER A 218 20.63 3.19 7.02
CA SER A 218 19.90 3.54 5.80
C SER A 218 18.38 3.31 5.90
N VAL A 219 17.96 2.25 6.59
CA VAL A 219 16.54 1.95 6.87
C VAL A 219 15.99 2.99 7.85
N ALA A 220 16.76 3.33 8.89
CA ALA A 220 16.37 4.35 9.87
C ALA A 220 16.17 5.73 9.25
N LYS A 221 17.11 6.15 8.40
CA LYS A 221 17.03 7.43 7.70
C LYS A 221 15.77 7.52 6.82
N LEU A 222 15.49 6.47 6.04
CA LEU A 222 14.28 6.43 5.21
C LEU A 222 13.01 6.38 6.06
N TRP A 223 13.01 5.63 7.15
CA TRP A 223 11.87 5.56 8.05
C TRP A 223 11.57 6.91 8.71
N HIS A 224 12.60 7.63 9.12
CA HIS A 224 12.46 8.98 9.65
C HIS A 224 11.84 9.95 8.63
N ASP A 225 12.35 9.99 7.39
CA ASP A 225 11.75 10.82 6.32
C ASP A 225 10.27 10.47 6.08
N LEU A 226 9.91 9.18 6.09
CA LEU A 226 8.51 8.75 5.94
C LEU A 226 7.64 9.21 7.12
N LEU A 227 8.16 9.20 8.34
CA LEU A 227 7.45 9.66 9.52
C LEU A 227 7.31 11.19 9.55
N GLU A 228 8.32 11.94 9.12
CA GLU A 228 8.24 13.40 8.98
C GLU A 228 7.15 13.78 7.98
N ARG A 229 7.10 13.11 6.81
CA ARG A 229 6.02 13.32 5.83
C ARG A 229 4.64 13.05 6.40
N HIS A 230 4.49 11.96 7.19
CA HIS A 230 3.25 11.64 7.88
C HIS A 230 2.88 12.66 8.95
N ALA A 231 3.83 13.22 9.68
CA ALA A 231 3.57 14.27 10.67
C ALA A 231 3.14 15.57 9.99
N CYS A 232 3.88 16.04 8.98
CA CYS A 232 3.60 17.31 8.29
C CYS A 232 2.23 17.32 7.59
N GLN A 233 1.76 16.19 7.03
CA GLN A 233 0.43 16.14 6.42
C GLN A 233 -0.70 16.32 7.45
N VAL A 234 -0.51 15.88 8.70
CA VAL A 234 -1.54 15.95 9.75
C VAL A 234 -1.68 17.38 10.22
N GLU A 235 -0.56 18.09 10.38
CA GLU A 235 -0.54 19.52 10.71
C GLU A 235 -1.28 20.34 9.65
N ASN A 236 -0.98 20.11 8.37
CA ASN A 236 -1.64 20.82 7.27
C ASN A 236 -3.16 20.55 7.20
N ALA A 237 -3.59 19.32 7.52
CA ALA A 237 -5.01 18.94 7.50
C ALA A 237 -5.79 19.38 8.75
N GLN A 238 -5.12 19.83 9.80
CA GLN A 238 -5.75 20.47 10.98
C GLN A 238 -5.88 21.99 10.81
N ALA A 239 -5.05 22.59 9.96
CA ALA A 239 -5.08 24.02 9.64
C ALA A 239 -6.07 24.40 8.51
N SER A 240 -6.64 23.40 7.81
CA SER A 240 -7.56 23.54 6.67
C SER A 240 -8.98 23.11 7.04
#